data_AF-A0A1X0P0F4-F1
#
_entry.id   AF-A0A1X0P0F4-F1
#
_cell.length_a   1.000
_cell.length_b   1.000
_cell.length_c   1.000
_cell.angle_alpha   90.00
_cell.angle_beta   90.00
_cell.angle_gamma   90.00
#
_symmetry.space_group_name_H-M   'P 1'
#
loop_
_entity.id
_entity.type
_entity.pdbx_description
1 polymer ?
#
loop_
_entity_poly.entity_id
_entity_poly.type
_entity_poly.pdbx_seq_one_letter_code
_entity_poly.pdbx_strand_id
1 'polypeptide(L)'
;MRVRAYHHHTVSRSSAALAALVIVNAAFMFCFALPVVLAFPWSRVLTATQQAWGAALISIWAIAEIPRLYAGHTGNNLQHVPALMRFALMTLVPQIPLVIVYMVMWPQRNALNEAVSITMIILLVAELFCTIRLLVTLMQRNRIDFFIFYRRNFIENRRFS
;
A
#
# COMPACT_ATOMS: atom_id res chain seq x y z
N MET A 1 -33.15 31.84 19.62
CA MET A 1 -32.63 30.47 19.84
C MET A 1 -31.58 30.14 18.79
N ARG A 2 -30.32 29.89 19.19
CA ARG A 2 -29.26 29.42 18.27
C ARG A 2 -29.31 27.90 18.26
N VAL A 3 -29.84 27.31 17.18
CA VAL A 3 -29.79 25.87 16.96
C VAL A 3 -28.34 25.51 16.66
N ARG A 4 -27.62 24.97 17.65
CA ARG A 4 -26.32 24.34 17.44
C ARG A 4 -26.60 23.03 16.70
N ALA A 5 -26.50 23.07 15.38
CA ALA A 5 -26.43 21.84 14.59
C ALA A 5 -25.12 21.14 14.99
N TYR A 6 -25.22 20.13 15.84
CA TYR A 6 -24.15 19.18 16.08
C TYR A 6 -23.95 18.43 14.75
N HIS A 7 -23.00 18.91 13.93
CA HIS A 7 -22.47 18.07 12.88
C HIS A 7 -21.77 16.91 13.58
N HIS A 8 -22.46 15.77 13.60
CA HIS A 8 -21.88 14.51 13.99
C HIS A 8 -20.77 14.26 12.97
N HIS A 9 -19.54 14.63 13.30
CA HIS A 9 -18.38 14.15 12.58
C HIS A 9 -18.46 12.62 12.71
N THR A 10 -18.89 11.95 11.65
CA THR A 10 -18.73 10.51 11.52
C THR A 10 -17.25 10.28 11.62
N VAL A 11 -16.79 9.94 12.82
CA VAL A 11 -15.38 9.66 13.13
C VAL A 11 -14.92 8.70 12.07
N SER A 12 -14.04 9.22 11.22
CA SER A 12 -13.74 8.60 9.95
C SER A 12 -12.96 7.33 10.26
N ARG A 13 -13.64 6.19 10.15
CA ARG A 13 -13.05 4.89 10.47
C ARG A 13 -12.09 4.50 9.35
N SER A 14 -10.93 3.98 9.73
CA SER A 14 -9.98 3.34 8.84
C SER A 14 -10.68 2.32 7.93
N SER A 15 -10.17 2.09 6.73
CA SER A 15 -10.70 1.06 5.85
C SER A 15 -10.34 -0.32 6.40
N ALA A 16 -11.35 -1.05 6.86
CA ALA A 16 -11.16 -2.41 7.36
C ALA A 16 -10.63 -3.35 6.27
N ALA A 17 -11.07 -3.16 5.02
CA ALA A 17 -10.59 -3.93 3.88
C ALA A 17 -9.10 -3.68 3.60
N LEU A 18 -8.66 -2.42 3.62
CA LEU A 18 -7.24 -2.11 3.42
C LEU A 18 -6.40 -2.61 4.61
N ALA A 19 -6.89 -2.50 5.84
CA ALA A 19 -6.22 -3.04 7.02
C ALA A 19 -6.03 -4.56 6.91
N ALA A 20 -7.10 -5.28 6.55
CA ALA A 20 -7.06 -6.73 6.39
C ALA A 20 -6.09 -7.13 5.28
N LEU A 21 -6.09 -6.45 4.13
CA LEU A 21 -5.16 -6.71 3.03
C LEU A 21 -3.71 -6.51 3.45
N VAL A 22 -3.37 -5.40 4.11
CA VAL A 22 -2.00 -5.14 4.60
C VAL A 22 -1.54 -6.22 5.59
N ILE A 23 -2.43 -6.69 6.46
CA ILE A 23 -2.13 -7.78 7.41
C ILE A 23 -1.93 -9.11 6.67
N VAL A 24 -2.82 -9.45 5.75
CA VAL A 24 -2.72 -10.68 4.94
C VAL A 24 -1.44 -10.66 4.11
N ASN A 25 -1.08 -9.52 3.53
CA ASN A 25 0.13 -9.38 2.74
C ASN A 25 1.38 -9.50 3.61
N ALA A 26 1.41 -8.87 4.79
CA ALA A 26 2.50 -9.06 5.75
C ALA A 26 2.64 -10.52 6.20
N ALA A 27 1.53 -11.21 6.48
CA ALA A 27 1.53 -12.62 6.84
C ALA A 27 1.99 -13.52 5.68
N PHE A 28 1.51 -13.25 4.47
CA PHE A 28 1.91 -13.96 3.26
C PHE A 28 3.40 -13.79 2.97
N MET A 29 3.90 -12.57 3.13
CA MET A 29 5.31 -12.24 2.97
C MET A 29 6.18 -13.05 3.93
N PHE A 30 5.79 -13.11 5.21
CA PHE A 30 6.55 -13.81 6.24
C PHE A 30 6.48 -15.34 6.12
N CYS A 31 5.29 -15.89 5.85
CA CYS A 31 5.06 -17.34 5.85
C CYS A 31 5.41 -18.02 4.52
N PHE A 32 5.30 -17.31 3.40
CA PHE A 32 5.45 -17.92 2.06
C PHE A 32 6.54 -17.24 1.23
N ALA A 33 6.49 -15.91 1.07
CA ALA A 33 7.42 -15.23 0.18
C ALA A 33 8.87 -15.32 0.67
N LEU A 34 9.13 -14.96 1.93
CA LEU A 34 10.47 -15.00 2.52
C LEU A 34 11.11 -16.41 2.47
N PRO A 35 10.45 -17.49 2.92
CA PRO A 35 11.03 -18.83 2.86
C PRO A 35 11.35 -19.30 1.44
N VAL A 36 10.43 -19.08 0.49
CA VAL A 36 10.60 -19.49 -0.90
C VAL A 36 11.76 -18.73 -1.55
N VAL A 37 11.82 -17.43 -1.30
CA VAL A 37 12.85 -16.54 -1.83
C VAL A 37 14.23 -16.83 -1.23
N LEU A 38 14.33 -17.16 0.06
CA LEU A 38 15.59 -17.52 0.71
C LEU A 38 16.08 -18.92 0.33
N ALA A 39 15.16 -19.86 0.09
CA ALA A 39 15.53 -21.22 -0.31
C ALA A 39 16.06 -21.30 -1.75
N PHE A 40 15.61 -20.41 -2.63
CA PHE A 40 15.88 -20.50 -4.06
C PHE A 40 17.33 -20.23 -4.52
N PRO A 41 18.01 -19.13 -4.10
CA PRO A 41 19.35 -18.80 -4.59
C PRO A 41 20.43 -19.80 -4.16
N TRP A 42 20.13 -20.67 -3.18
CA TRP A 42 21.04 -21.71 -2.69
C TRP A 42 20.88 -23.04 -3.42
N SER A 43 20.00 -23.11 -4.43
CA SER A 43 19.92 -24.29 -5.28
C SER A 43 21.18 -24.43 -6.13
N ARG A 44 21.76 -25.63 -6.16
CA ARG A 44 23.01 -25.96 -6.89
C ARG A 44 22.90 -25.83 -8.42
N VAL A 45 21.75 -25.38 -8.91
CA VAL A 45 21.39 -25.32 -10.33
C VAL A 45 21.69 -23.94 -10.94
N LEU A 46 21.85 -22.90 -10.12
CA LEU A 46 22.05 -21.52 -10.57
C LEU A 46 23.54 -21.18 -10.75
N THR A 47 23.83 -20.35 -11.75
CA THR A 47 25.16 -19.74 -11.91
C THR A 47 25.40 -18.66 -10.84
N ALA A 48 26.65 -18.41 -10.45
CA ALA A 48 27.02 -17.40 -9.46
C ALA A 48 26.45 -15.99 -9.79
N THR A 49 26.41 -15.65 -11.08
CA THR A 49 25.84 -14.38 -11.56
C THR A 49 24.33 -14.31 -11.30
N GLN A 50 23.58 -15.38 -11.56
CA GLN A 50 22.14 -15.43 -11.29
C GLN A 50 21.83 -15.39 -9.80
N GLN A 51 22.67 -16.04 -8.98
CA GLN A 51 22.56 -15.95 -7.53
C GLN A 51 22.79 -14.52 -7.02
N ALA A 52 23.78 -13.81 -7.56
CA ALA A 52 24.04 -12.42 -7.21
C ALA A 52 22.87 -11.47 -7.60
N TRP A 53 22.33 -11.62 -8.82
CA TRP A 53 21.15 -10.86 -9.25
C TRP A 53 19.92 -11.17 -8.41
N GLY A 54 19.70 -12.46 -8.08
CA GLY A 54 18.65 -12.89 -7.17
C GLY A 54 18.77 -12.23 -5.82
N ALA A 55 19.94 -12.35 -5.18
CA ALA A 55 20.19 -11.73 -3.89
C ALA A 55 19.93 -10.21 -3.92
N ALA A 56 20.40 -9.51 -4.96
CA ALA A 56 20.17 -8.08 -5.12
C ALA A 56 18.67 -7.72 -5.23
N LEU A 57 17.91 -8.41 -6.10
CA LEU A 57 16.47 -8.19 -6.26
C LEU A 57 15.72 -8.43 -4.94
N ILE A 58 16.09 -9.49 -4.22
CA ILE A 58 15.48 -9.86 -2.93
C ILE A 58 15.76 -8.81 -1.87
N SER A 59 17.00 -8.32 -1.80
CA SER A 59 17.38 -7.26 -0.87
C SER A 59 16.61 -5.97 -1.16
N ILE A 60 16.53 -5.55 -2.43
CA ILE A 60 15.78 -4.36 -2.83
C ILE A 60 14.29 -4.53 -2.48
N TRP A 61 13.72 -5.69 -2.79
CA TRP A 61 12.32 -6.01 -2.48
C TRP A 61 12.03 -5.94 -0.98
N ALA A 62 12.88 -6.54 -0.14
CA ALA A 62 12.72 -6.54 1.32
C ALA A 62 12.84 -5.13 1.91
N ILE A 63 13.80 -4.34 1.43
CA ILE A 63 14.00 -2.94 1.86
C ILE A 63 12.80 -2.08 1.44
N ALA A 64 12.20 -2.31 0.27
CA ALA A 64 11.03 -1.58 -0.19
C ALA A 64 9.74 -2.00 0.53
N GLU A 65 9.63 -3.26 0.97
CA GLU A 65 8.42 -3.81 1.58
C GLU A 65 8.14 -3.22 2.97
N ILE A 66 9.17 -3.02 3.79
CA ILE A 66 9.04 -2.46 5.15
C ILE A 66 8.39 -1.07 5.16
N PRO A 67 8.93 -0.04 4.45
CA PRO A 67 8.33 1.29 4.42
C PRO A 67 6.98 1.29 3.73
N ARG A 68 6.74 0.38 2.77
CA ARG A 68 5.44 0.21 2.12
C ARG A 68 4.39 -0.21 3.15
N LEU A 69 4.59 -1.32 3.85
CA LEU A 69 3.65 -1.80 4.88
C LEU A 69 3.42 -0.76 5.99
N TYR A 70 4.49 -0.07 6.42
CA TYR A 70 4.36 1.03 7.38
C TYR A 70 3.49 2.18 6.87
N ALA A 71 3.70 2.62 5.62
CA ALA A 71 2.89 3.68 5.01
C ALA A 71 1.42 3.26 4.82
N GLY A 72 1.18 1.99 4.47
CA GLY A 72 -0.18 1.44 4.34
C GLY A 72 -0.92 1.41 5.68
N HIS A 73 -0.24 0.93 6.74
CA HIS A 73 -0.82 0.87 8.08
C HIS A 73 -1.08 2.26 8.67
N THR A 74 -0.07 3.14 8.67
CA THR A 74 -0.19 4.51 9.18
C THR A 74 -1.16 5.35 8.35
N GLY A 75 -1.09 5.26 7.03
CA GLY A 75 -1.99 5.96 6.12
C GLY A 75 -3.44 5.56 6.30
N ASN A 76 -3.73 4.28 6.56
CA ASN A 76 -5.08 3.81 6.82
C ASN A 76 -5.61 4.24 8.19
N ASN A 77 -4.80 4.14 9.23
CA ASN A 77 -5.20 4.47 10.61
C ASN A 77 -5.39 5.97 10.81
N LEU A 78 -4.47 6.78 10.29
CA LEU A 78 -4.50 8.24 10.42
C LEU A 78 -5.28 8.91 9.28
N GLN A 79 -5.75 8.11 8.30
CA GLN A 79 -6.35 8.62 7.07
C GLN A 79 -5.50 9.68 6.37
N HIS A 80 -4.19 9.50 6.46
CA HIS A 80 -3.23 10.48 6.00
C HIS A 80 -2.98 10.30 4.50
N VAL A 81 -3.58 11.18 3.70
CA VAL A 81 -3.52 11.17 2.23
C VAL A 81 -2.08 11.04 1.70
N PRO A 82 -1.09 11.82 2.19
CA PRO A 82 0.29 11.67 1.73
C PRO A 82 0.91 10.29 2.01
N ALA A 83 0.58 9.64 3.14
CA ALA A 83 1.07 8.29 3.44
C ALA A 83 0.39 7.25 2.54
N LEU A 84 -0.90 7.38 2.28
CA LEU A 84 -1.63 6.51 1.35
C LEU A 84 -1.12 6.66 -0.10
N MET A 85 -0.78 7.88 -0.54
CA MET A 85 -0.10 8.08 -1.82
C MET A 85 1.27 7.41 -1.85
N ARG A 86 2.06 7.54 -0.77
CA ARG A 86 3.36 6.87 -0.64
C ARG A 86 3.21 5.35 -0.74
N PHE A 87 2.20 4.78 -0.07
CA PHE A 87 1.87 3.37 -0.14
C PHE A 87 1.49 2.92 -1.56
N ALA A 88 0.63 3.68 -2.24
CA ALA A 88 0.25 3.40 -3.62
C ALA A 88 1.45 3.48 -4.59
N LEU A 89 2.29 4.51 -4.47
CA LEU A 89 3.49 4.68 -5.29
C LEU A 89 4.51 3.58 -5.04
N MET A 90 4.76 3.21 -3.78
CA MET A 90 5.64 2.09 -3.43
C MET A 90 5.08 0.75 -3.94
N THR A 91 3.77 0.57 -3.95
CA THR A 91 3.16 -0.65 -4.49
C THR A 91 3.31 -0.71 -6.02
N LEU A 92 3.10 0.40 -6.71
CA LEU A 92 3.11 0.48 -8.17
C LEU A 92 4.53 0.49 -8.78
N VAL A 93 5.48 1.20 -8.17
CA VAL A 93 6.77 1.51 -8.80
C VAL A 93 7.87 0.51 -8.44
N PRO A 94 8.23 0.29 -7.17
CA PRO A 94 9.16 -0.78 -6.84
C PRO A 94 8.47 -2.15 -6.78
N GLN A 95 7.31 -2.28 -6.13
CA GLN A 95 6.86 -3.62 -5.72
C GLN A 95 6.31 -4.49 -6.84
N ILE A 96 5.37 -3.99 -7.64
CA ILE A 96 4.86 -4.75 -8.79
C ILE A 96 5.98 -5.05 -9.80
N PRO A 97 6.80 -4.08 -10.24
CA PRO A 97 7.89 -4.33 -11.18
C PRO A 97 8.95 -5.30 -10.66
N LEU A 98 9.33 -5.25 -9.38
CA LEU A 98 10.30 -6.20 -8.81
C LEU A 98 9.79 -7.63 -8.88
N VAL A 99 8.50 -7.87 -8.56
CA VAL A 99 7.91 -9.21 -8.63
C VAL A 99 7.83 -9.69 -10.09
N ILE A 100 7.49 -8.81 -11.03
CA ILE A 100 7.46 -9.14 -12.47
C ILE A 100 8.88 -9.46 -12.98
N VAL A 101 9.87 -8.64 -12.66
CA VAL A 101 11.27 -8.87 -13.06
C VAL A 101 11.78 -10.20 -12.50
N TYR A 102 11.49 -10.48 -11.23
CA TYR A 102 11.82 -11.76 -10.60
C TYR A 102 11.19 -12.95 -11.35
N MET A 103 9.92 -12.84 -11.74
CA MET A 103 9.21 -13.88 -12.49
C MET A 103 9.79 -14.11 -13.89
N VAL A 104 10.22 -13.05 -14.57
CA VAL A 104 10.69 -13.11 -15.97
C VAL A 104 12.15 -13.52 -16.09
N MET A 105 13.03 -13.05 -15.19
CA MET A 105 14.47 -13.32 -15.29
C MET A 105 14.86 -14.78 -14.98
N TRP A 106 13.95 -15.57 -14.40
CA TRP A 106 14.27 -16.90 -13.88
C TRP A 106 14.04 -17.96 -14.98
N PRO A 107 15.10 -18.63 -15.46
CA PRO A 107 15.00 -19.58 -16.58
C PRO A 107 14.30 -20.89 -16.21
N GLN A 108 14.30 -21.27 -14.93
CA GLN A 108 13.59 -22.43 -14.42
C GLN A 108 12.36 -21.97 -13.62
N ARG A 109 11.18 -22.17 -14.23
CA ARG A 109 9.90 -21.94 -13.56
C ARG A 109 9.62 -23.11 -12.62
N ASN A 110 9.87 -22.88 -11.33
CA ASN A 110 9.33 -23.73 -10.29
C ASN A 110 7.87 -23.33 -10.04
N ALA A 111 6.94 -24.27 -10.08
CA ALA A 111 5.52 -24.03 -9.85
C ALA A 111 5.24 -23.32 -8.52
N LEU A 112 6.06 -23.60 -7.49
CA LEU A 112 5.97 -22.92 -6.19
C LEU A 112 6.31 -21.43 -6.29
N ASN A 113 7.42 -21.09 -6.96
CA ASN A 113 7.83 -19.68 -7.12
C ASN A 113 6.80 -18.92 -7.96
N GLU A 114 6.31 -19.55 -9.02
CA GLU A 114 5.29 -18.96 -9.89
C GLU A 114 3.99 -18.69 -9.11
N ALA A 115 3.52 -19.66 -8.32
CA ALA A 115 2.35 -19.49 -7.46
C ALA A 115 2.52 -18.36 -6.45
N VAL A 116 3.70 -18.26 -5.81
CA VAL A 116 4.00 -17.20 -4.84
C VAL A 116 4.03 -15.82 -5.53
N SER A 117 4.70 -15.70 -6.68
CA SER A 117 4.77 -14.44 -7.41
C SER A 117 3.40 -13.99 -7.92
N ILE A 118 2.59 -14.91 -8.47
CA ILE A 118 1.23 -14.60 -8.93
C ILE A 118 0.35 -14.16 -7.76
N THR A 119 0.40 -14.89 -6.64
CA THR A 119 -0.38 -14.55 -5.45
C THR A 119 0.02 -13.16 -4.91
N MET A 120 1.33 -12.87 -4.89
CA MET A 120 1.84 -11.56 -4.49
C MET A 120 1.32 -10.45 -5.40
N ILE A 121 1.32 -10.64 -6.72
CA ILE A 121 0.77 -9.66 -7.67
C ILE A 121 -0.72 -9.42 -7.40
N ILE A 122 -1.50 -10.47 -7.20
CA ILE A 122 -2.94 -10.35 -6.90
C ILE A 122 -3.17 -9.53 -5.63
N LEU A 123 -2.42 -9.81 -4.56
CA LEU A 123 -2.52 -9.06 -3.31
C LEU A 123 -2.12 -7.58 -3.48
N LEU A 124 -1.03 -7.31 -4.18
CA LEU A 124 -0.57 -5.93 -4.45
C LEU A 124 -1.58 -5.14 -5.28
N VAL A 125 -2.20 -5.76 -6.29
CA VAL A 125 -3.23 -5.12 -7.12
C VAL A 125 -4.50 -4.84 -6.29
N ALA A 126 -4.92 -5.79 -5.45
CA ALA A 126 -6.06 -5.60 -4.56
C ALA A 126 -5.83 -4.46 -3.55
N GLU A 127 -4.64 -4.40 -2.96
CA GLU A 127 -4.24 -3.30 -2.08
C GLU A 127 -4.25 -1.96 -2.79
N LEU A 128 -3.65 -1.89 -3.99
CA LEU A 128 -3.61 -0.67 -4.78
C LEU A 128 -5.02 -0.16 -5.10
N PHE A 129 -5.94 -1.06 -5.48
CA PHE A 129 -7.33 -0.71 -5.74
C PHE A 129 -8.03 -0.17 -4.48
N CYS A 130 -7.88 -0.86 -3.33
CA CYS A 130 -8.43 -0.40 -2.06
C CYS A 130 -7.86 0.95 -1.62
N THR A 131 -6.55 1.18 -1.80
CA THR A 131 -5.91 2.45 -1.49
C THR A 131 -6.39 3.59 -2.38
N ILE A 132 -6.51 3.36 -3.69
CA ILE A 132 -7.03 4.38 -4.62
C ILE A 132 -8.47 4.75 -4.25
N ARG A 133 -9.33 3.77 -3.94
CA ARG A 133 -10.71 4.05 -3.50
C ARG A 133 -10.74 4.88 -2.22
N LEU A 134 -9.88 4.54 -1.25
CA LEU A 134 -9.77 5.30 -0.01
C LEU A 134 -9.26 6.73 -0.27
N LEU A 135 -8.24 6.90 -1.10
CA LEU A 135 -7.70 8.19 -1.50
C LEU A 135 -8.75 9.08 -2.15
N VAL A 136 -9.50 8.56 -3.14
CA VAL A 136 -10.58 9.32 -3.80
C VAL A 136 -11.63 9.76 -2.79
N THR A 137 -12.02 8.87 -1.88
CA THR A 137 -13.00 9.17 -0.83
C THR A 137 -12.49 10.29 0.09
N LEU A 138 -11.24 10.21 0.54
CA LEU A 138 -10.64 11.20 1.43
C LEU A 138 -10.45 12.56 0.74
N MET A 139 -10.02 12.59 -0.53
CA MET A 139 -9.89 13.82 -1.30
C MET A 139 -11.24 14.53 -1.49
N GLN A 140 -12.30 13.78 -1.81
CA GLN A 140 -13.64 14.35 -1.94
C GLN A 140 -14.14 14.96 -0.62
N ARG A 141 -13.89 14.28 0.51
CA ARG A 141 -14.27 14.78 1.84
C ARG A 141 -13.48 16.02 2.24
N ASN A 142 -12.15 15.99 2.11
CA ASN A 142 -11.29 17.13 2.43
C ASN A 142 -11.66 18.38 1.61
N ARG A 143 -12.07 18.19 0.35
CA ARG A 143 -12.56 19.29 -0.50
C ARG A 143 -13.84 19.92 0.08
N ILE A 144 -14.79 19.11 0.54
CA ILE A 144 -16.05 19.60 1.12
C ILE A 144 -15.77 20.37 2.41
N ASP A 145 -14.92 19.84 3.29
CA ASP A 145 -14.59 20.50 4.57
C ASP A 145 -13.90 21.85 4.35
N PHE A 146 -13.01 21.95 3.36
CA PHE A 146 -12.38 23.21 2.98
C PHE A 146 -13.41 24.26 2.53
N PHE A 147 -14.37 23.87 1.68
CA PHE A 147 -15.43 24.78 1.23
C PHE A 147 -16.35 25.24 2.37
N ILE A 148 -16.68 24.34 3.30
CA ILE A 148 -17.50 24.67 4.48
C ILE A 148 -16.75 25.65 5.40
N PHE A 149 -15.47 25.39 5.67
CA PHE A 149 -14.63 26.26 6.50
C PHE A 149 -14.49 27.66 5.90
N TYR A 150 -14.20 27.74 4.60
CA TYR A 150 -14.08 29.01 3.89
C TYR A 150 -15.40 29.81 3.93
N ARG A 151 -16.53 29.14 3.66
CA ARG A 151 -17.86 29.78 3.70
C ARG A 151 -18.20 30.30 5.09
N ARG A 152 -17.87 29.55 6.15
CA ARG A 152 -18.13 29.96 7.53
C ARG A 152 -17.36 31.23 7.89
N ASN A 153 -16.05 31.27 7.60
CA ASN A 153 -15.21 32.45 7.87
C ASN A 153 -15.67 33.68 7.07
N PHE A 154 -16.11 33.49 5.83
CA PHE A 154 -16.65 34.57 5.01
C PHE A 154 -17.94 35.17 5.60
N ILE A 155 -18.86 34.32 6.08
CA ILE A 155 -20.10 34.78 6.74
C ILE A 155 -19.78 35.49 8.06
N GLU A 156 -18.80 35.00 8.82
CA GLU A 156 -18.40 35.59 10.09
C GLU A 156 -17.79 36.98 9.89
N ASN A 157 -16.88 37.15 8.92
CA ASN A 157 -16.32 38.47 8.57
C ASN A 157 -17.39 39.48 8.12
N ARG A 158 -18.44 39.06 7.41
CA ARG A 158 -19.53 39.97 7.02
C ARG A 158 -20.43 40.41 8.17
N ARG A 159 -20.43 39.72 9.32
CA ARG A 159 -21.27 40.12 10.47
C ARG A 159 -20.60 41.15 11.38
N PHE A 160 -19.30 41.35 11.22
CA PHE A 160 -18.49 42.28 12.02
C PHE A 160 -18.05 43.53 11.23
N SER A 161 -18.56 43.69 10.00
CA SER A 161 -18.47 44.89 9.17
C SER A 161 -19.84 45.51 9.03
#